data_AF-A0A8J9WLV8-F1
#
_entry.id   AF-A0A8J9WLV8-F1
#
_cell.length_a   1.000
_cell.length_b   1.000
_cell.length_c   1.000
_cell.angle_alpha   90.00
_cell.angle_beta   90.00
_cell.angle_gamma   90.00
#
_symmetry.space_group_name_H-M   'P 1'
#
loop_
_entity.id
_entity.type
_entity.pdbx_description
1 polymer ?
#
loop_
_entity_poly.entity_id
_entity_poly.type
_entity_poly.pdbx_seq_one_letter_code
_entity_poly.pdbx_strand_id
1 'polypeptide(L)'
;MIAAARGSKADSSKGGINCAFLAGCGEPPRATGKVGRQPVCNTASPSQPGRLVRSGRQGMASEPLKSDSLEAVSAQNYAGTSNAGAERQRLIQSILKHAQDKQWRKVLEVNGISDERQVQRQFRKLAKLVHPDKCNVEGAEAAFKAICLAAAEHSSALKGANVAEEGDVYWWEAWEDDAVEKRRKRAESPNLDAEDVVWQAGLHLMSVEELKREVTQLQASVFSKSTTTSDIQMPVHRKQQRLRQARSLLSNRLEESAKEMCCDGPRMAGGFL
;
A
#
# COMPACT_ATOMS: atom_id res chain seq x y z
N MET A 1 -59.04 25.69 41.24
CA MET A 1 -59.60 24.33 41.24
C MET A 1 -58.52 23.39 40.70
N ILE A 2 -58.07 22.46 41.56
CA ILE A 2 -57.64 21.07 41.27
C ILE A 2 -56.47 20.87 40.27
N ALA A 3 -55.40 20.12 40.50
CA ALA A 3 -54.80 19.46 41.65
C ALA A 3 -53.38 19.03 41.23
N ALA A 4 -52.47 18.96 42.20
CA ALA A 4 -51.17 18.34 42.07
C ALA A 4 -51.28 16.81 42.01
N ALA A 5 -50.44 16.15 41.21
CA ALA A 5 -50.21 14.71 41.30
C ALA A 5 -48.71 14.43 41.42
N ARG A 6 -48.33 13.98 42.62
CA ARG A 6 -47.07 13.35 42.98
C ARG A 6 -47.18 11.84 42.71
N GLY A 7 -46.09 11.21 42.26
CA GLY A 7 -45.81 9.77 42.39
C GLY A 7 -44.31 9.60 42.14
N SER A 8 -43.42 9.18 43.05
CA SER A 8 -43.40 8.26 44.20
C SER A 8 -43.14 6.79 43.86
N LYS A 9 -41.95 6.33 44.28
CA LYS A 9 -41.47 4.94 44.55
C LYS A 9 -41.09 4.10 43.32
N ALA A 10 -40.08 3.21 43.36
CA ALA A 10 -39.51 2.48 44.48
C ALA A 10 -38.03 2.09 44.29
N ASP A 11 -37.32 2.02 45.43
CA ASP A 11 -36.14 1.18 45.68
C ASP A 11 -36.37 -0.29 45.30
N SER A 12 -35.32 -0.96 44.80
CA SER A 12 -35.06 -2.35 45.20
C SER A 12 -33.68 -2.88 44.76
N SER A 13 -33.05 -3.50 45.76
CA SER A 13 -32.16 -4.65 45.66
C SER A 13 -30.66 -4.42 45.48
N LYS A 14 -30.04 -4.22 46.64
CA LYS A 14 -28.68 -4.66 46.97
C LYS A 14 -28.54 -6.16 46.71
N GLY A 15 -27.58 -6.56 45.89
CA GLY A 15 -27.10 -7.93 45.75
C GLY A 15 -25.59 -7.94 45.86
N GLY A 16 -25.07 -8.01 47.09
CA GLY A 16 -23.65 -8.21 47.35
C GLY A 16 -23.26 -9.65 47.05
N ILE A 17 -22.24 -9.83 46.22
CA ILE A 17 -21.49 -11.10 46.14
C ILE A 17 -20.05 -10.77 46.52
N ASN A 18 -19.70 -11.17 47.73
CA ASN A 18 -18.34 -11.27 48.21
C ASN A 18 -17.63 -12.37 47.41
N CYS A 19 -16.61 -12.02 46.64
CA CYS A 19 -15.57 -12.95 46.21
C CYS A 19 -14.24 -12.50 46.83
N ALA A 20 -14.08 -12.83 48.11
CA ALA A 20 -12.76 -13.04 48.69
C ALA A 20 -12.31 -14.45 48.29
N PHE A 21 -11.33 -14.56 47.40
CA PHE A 21 -10.58 -15.80 47.23
C PHE A 21 -9.12 -15.50 46.91
N LEU A 22 -8.32 -15.62 47.96
CA LEU A 22 -6.97 -16.15 48.02
C LEU A 22 -5.92 -15.66 47.02
N ALA A 23 -5.04 -14.83 47.57
CA ALA A 23 -3.59 -14.95 47.50
C ALA A 23 -3.05 -16.27 46.93
N GLY A 24 -2.16 -16.15 45.96
CA GLY A 24 -1.36 -17.24 45.42
C GLY A 24 -0.15 -16.69 44.68
N CYS A 25 0.91 -16.41 45.44
CA CYS A 25 2.24 -16.05 44.96
C CYS A 25 2.78 -17.10 43.97
N GLY A 26 3.51 -16.65 42.95
CA GLY A 26 4.20 -17.56 42.03
C GLY A 26 5.00 -16.81 40.97
N GLU A 27 6.01 -16.03 41.40
CA GLU A 27 7.09 -15.60 40.51
C GLU A 27 7.89 -16.82 40.03
N PRO A 28 8.06 -17.03 38.72
CA PRO A 28 9.08 -17.95 38.23
C PRO A 28 10.46 -17.28 38.20
N PRO A 29 11.55 -18.01 38.55
CA PRO A 29 12.88 -17.44 38.69
C PRO A 29 13.50 -17.01 37.36
N ARG A 30 14.19 -15.86 37.41
CA ARG A 30 15.17 -15.39 36.43
C ARG A 30 16.25 -16.45 36.20
N ALA A 31 16.27 -17.04 35.02
CA ALA A 31 17.44 -17.78 34.53
C ALA A 31 18.47 -16.77 33.99
N THR A 32 19.42 -16.37 34.84
CA THR A 32 20.72 -15.86 34.42
C THR A 32 21.60 -17.06 34.06
N GLY A 33 22.08 -17.16 32.83
CA GLY A 33 22.84 -18.34 32.42
C GLY A 33 23.57 -18.24 31.10
N LYS A 34 24.86 -17.93 31.21
CA LYS A 34 25.97 -18.36 30.35
C LYS A 34 26.18 -17.66 29.00
N VAL A 35 27.07 -16.67 29.12
CA VAL A 35 28.26 -16.45 28.28
C VAL A 35 28.78 -17.76 27.67
N GLY A 36 28.72 -17.85 26.34
CA GLY A 36 29.36 -18.89 25.54
C GLY A 36 30.17 -18.23 24.43
N ARG A 37 31.45 -18.04 24.70
CA ARG A 37 32.47 -17.52 23.77
C ARG A 37 33.01 -18.66 22.90
N GLN A 38 33.32 -18.33 21.64
CA GLN A 38 34.25 -18.98 20.68
C GLN A 38 33.68 -20.15 19.85
N PRO A 39 34.23 -20.46 18.63
CA PRO A 39 35.40 -19.89 17.99
C PRO A 39 35.18 -19.32 16.57
N VAL A 40 36.05 -18.36 16.24
CA VAL A 40 36.51 -18.06 14.88
C VAL A 40 37.13 -19.31 14.25
N CYS A 41 36.62 -19.72 13.08
CA CYS A 41 37.39 -20.49 12.13
C CYS A 41 37.40 -19.77 10.78
N ASN A 42 38.57 -19.21 10.48
CA ASN A 42 39.05 -18.94 9.15
C ASN A 42 39.04 -20.24 8.34
N THR A 43 38.52 -20.20 7.11
CA THR A 43 39.14 -20.93 6.00
C THR A 43 38.90 -20.19 4.71
N ALA A 44 40.01 -19.78 4.11
CA ALA A 44 40.12 -19.18 2.80
C ALA A 44 39.46 -20.07 1.74
N SER A 45 38.67 -19.47 0.86
CA SER A 45 38.36 -20.06 -0.45
C SER A 45 39.30 -19.45 -1.49
N PRO A 46 40.08 -20.26 -2.21
CA PRO A 46 40.97 -19.78 -3.24
C PRO A 46 40.18 -19.39 -4.49
N SER A 47 40.54 -18.23 -5.01
CA SER A 47 40.53 -17.83 -6.42
C SER A 47 40.38 -18.97 -7.43
N GLN A 48 39.33 -18.92 -8.24
CA GLN A 48 39.33 -19.50 -9.58
C GLN A 48 39.18 -18.39 -10.62
N PRO A 49 40.18 -18.17 -11.49
CA PRO A 49 40.03 -17.43 -12.73
C PRO A 49 39.80 -18.43 -13.88
N GLY A 50 38.62 -18.38 -14.50
CA GLY A 50 38.31 -19.17 -15.71
C GLY A 50 36.92 -18.82 -16.23
N ARG A 51 36.80 -17.86 -17.14
CA ARG A 51 36.77 -18.10 -18.59
C ARG A 51 35.49 -18.84 -19.02
N LEU A 52 34.48 -18.11 -19.49
CA LEU A 52 33.83 -18.49 -20.74
C LEU A 52 33.20 -17.27 -21.43
N VAL A 53 33.77 -17.01 -22.60
CA VAL A 53 33.32 -16.12 -23.66
C VAL A 53 31.90 -16.51 -24.06
N ARG A 54 30.96 -15.57 -24.04
CA ARG A 54 29.66 -15.73 -24.71
C ARG A 54 29.65 -14.83 -25.94
N SER A 55 30.28 -15.32 -26.99
CA SER A 55 30.11 -14.84 -28.37
C SER A 55 28.75 -15.28 -28.90
N GLY A 56 28.15 -14.42 -29.72
CA GLY A 56 27.17 -14.82 -30.72
C GLY A 56 25.70 -14.77 -30.30
N ARG A 57 25.06 -13.62 -30.50
CA ARG A 57 23.65 -13.60 -30.95
C ARG A 57 23.56 -12.68 -32.17
N GLN A 58 23.79 -13.30 -33.33
CA GLN A 58 23.44 -12.75 -34.64
C GLN A 58 21.92 -12.85 -34.84
N GLY A 59 21.35 -11.84 -35.49
CA GLY A 59 20.24 -11.94 -36.42
C GLY A 59 18.89 -12.40 -35.88
N MET A 60 18.01 -11.45 -35.56
CA MET A 60 16.58 -11.65 -35.75
C MET A 60 16.10 -10.60 -36.74
N ALA A 61 15.65 -11.11 -37.88
CA ALA A 61 15.07 -10.35 -38.97
C ALA A 61 13.86 -9.54 -38.50
N SER A 62 13.74 -8.35 -39.05
CA SER A 62 12.57 -7.48 -38.99
C SER A 62 11.39 -8.16 -39.70
N GLU A 63 10.42 -8.65 -38.92
CA GLU A 63 9.08 -8.93 -39.42
C GLU A 63 8.25 -7.64 -39.54
N PRO A 64 7.43 -7.51 -40.60
CA PRO A 64 6.60 -6.33 -40.83
C PRO A 64 5.39 -6.31 -39.88
N LEU A 65 5.26 -5.20 -39.16
CA LEU A 65 4.13 -4.85 -38.31
C LEU A 65 2.83 -4.83 -39.13
N LYS A 66 1.94 -5.79 -38.86
CA LYS A 66 0.52 -5.68 -39.20
C LYS A 66 -0.13 -4.77 -38.15
N SER A 67 -0.44 -3.56 -38.58
CA SER A 67 -1.34 -2.63 -37.91
C SER A 67 -2.76 -3.17 -38.02
N ASP A 68 -3.29 -3.73 -36.94
CA ASP A 68 -4.73 -3.74 -36.61
C ASP A 68 -4.92 -4.31 -35.20
N SER A 69 -5.89 -3.74 -34.47
CA SER A 69 -6.39 -4.15 -33.15
C SER A 69 -5.83 -3.38 -31.93
N LEU A 70 -6.32 -2.15 -31.77
CA LEU A 70 -6.12 -1.28 -30.59
C LEU A 70 -7.30 -1.33 -29.59
N GLU A 71 -8.01 -2.45 -29.42
CA GLU A 71 -9.15 -2.54 -28.47
C GLU A 71 -9.15 -3.77 -27.53
N ALA A 72 -8.02 -4.44 -27.28
CA ALA A 72 -8.01 -5.64 -26.41
C ALA A 72 -6.95 -5.69 -25.29
N VAL A 73 -6.24 -4.59 -24.99
CA VAL A 73 -5.08 -4.64 -24.08
C VAL A 73 -5.40 -4.22 -22.64
N SER A 74 -6.63 -3.77 -22.33
CA SER A 74 -7.00 -3.38 -20.95
C SER A 74 -7.49 -4.57 -20.07
N ALA A 75 -7.85 -5.71 -20.67
CA ALA A 75 -8.41 -6.85 -19.93
C ALA A 75 -7.41 -7.99 -19.63
N GLN A 76 -6.22 -7.98 -20.23
CA GLN A 76 -5.34 -9.16 -20.22
C GLN A 76 -4.39 -9.27 -19.01
N ASN A 77 -4.34 -8.27 -18.12
CA ASN A 77 -3.53 -8.33 -16.89
C ASN A 77 -4.22 -9.02 -15.69
N TYR A 78 -5.42 -9.58 -15.86
CA TYR A 78 -6.10 -10.36 -14.81
C TYR A 78 -6.29 -11.85 -15.15
N ALA A 79 -5.71 -12.36 -16.24
CA ALA A 79 -5.90 -13.76 -16.67
C ALA A 79 -5.03 -14.81 -15.91
N GLY A 80 -4.58 -14.48 -14.69
CA GLY A 80 -3.88 -15.40 -13.78
C GLY A 80 -4.74 -15.98 -12.65
N THR A 81 -6.07 -15.80 -12.68
CA THR A 81 -6.91 -15.79 -11.46
C THR A 81 -8.07 -16.80 -11.40
N SER A 82 -8.05 -17.92 -12.14
CA SER A 82 -9.13 -18.93 -12.02
C SER A 82 -9.25 -19.48 -10.59
N ASN A 83 -8.11 -19.72 -9.92
CA ASN A 83 -8.11 -20.12 -8.51
C ASN A 83 -8.46 -18.96 -7.56
N ALA A 84 -8.03 -17.74 -7.86
CA ALA A 84 -8.25 -16.59 -6.98
C ALA A 84 -9.72 -16.14 -6.92
N GLY A 85 -10.52 -16.39 -7.96
CA GLY A 85 -11.97 -16.21 -7.93
C GLY A 85 -12.66 -17.26 -7.04
N ALA A 86 -12.31 -18.54 -7.24
CA ALA A 86 -12.87 -19.64 -6.47
C ALA A 86 -12.51 -19.58 -4.98
N GLU A 87 -11.28 -19.19 -4.64
CA GLU A 87 -10.85 -18.99 -3.25
C GLU A 87 -11.63 -17.85 -2.58
N ARG A 88 -11.85 -16.73 -3.27
CA ARG A 88 -12.69 -15.64 -2.75
C ARG A 88 -14.12 -16.07 -2.50
N GLN A 89 -14.69 -16.86 -3.41
CA GLN A 89 -16.05 -17.38 -3.25
C GLN A 89 -16.16 -18.31 -2.03
N ARG A 90 -15.16 -19.16 -1.78
CA ARG A 90 -15.10 -20.00 -0.57
C ARG A 90 -15.00 -19.16 0.70
N LEU A 91 -14.20 -18.10 0.68
CA LEU A 91 -14.07 -17.17 1.80
C LEU A 91 -15.40 -16.46 2.09
N ILE A 92 -16.08 -15.95 1.05
CA ILE A 92 -17.43 -15.35 1.18
C ILE A 92 -18.41 -16.33 1.82
N GLN A 93 -18.47 -17.57 1.33
CA GLN A 93 -19.35 -18.59 1.88
C GLN A 93 -19.02 -18.91 3.35
N SER A 94 -17.74 -19.00 3.70
CA SER A 94 -17.28 -19.22 5.07
C SER A 94 -17.72 -18.08 6.00
N ILE A 95 -17.52 -16.82 5.57
CA ILE A 95 -17.95 -15.63 6.31
C ILE A 95 -19.46 -15.66 6.57
N LEU A 96 -20.25 -15.91 5.53
CA LEU A 96 -21.71 -15.93 5.64
C LEU A 96 -22.20 -17.05 6.57
N LYS A 97 -21.58 -18.22 6.50
CA LYS A 97 -21.87 -19.33 7.42
C LYS A 97 -21.59 -18.95 8.88
N HIS A 98 -20.41 -18.39 9.16
CA HIS A 98 -20.05 -17.97 10.52
C HIS A 98 -20.87 -16.79 11.03
N ALA A 99 -21.37 -15.95 10.14
CA ALA A 99 -22.27 -14.86 10.48
C ALA A 99 -23.66 -15.38 10.91
N GLN A 100 -24.16 -16.43 10.26
CA GLN A 100 -25.41 -17.10 10.68
C GLN A 100 -25.29 -17.71 12.09
N ASP A 101 -24.12 -18.29 12.40
CA ASP A 101 -23.81 -18.84 13.72
C ASP A 101 -23.59 -17.76 14.80
N LYS A 102 -23.63 -16.47 14.45
CA LYS A 102 -23.28 -15.32 15.32
C LYS A 102 -21.88 -15.45 15.94
N GLN A 103 -20.93 -15.99 15.16
CA GLN A 103 -19.55 -16.22 15.61
C GLN A 103 -18.61 -15.13 15.05
N TRP A 104 -18.68 -13.92 15.61
CA TRP A 104 -17.89 -12.77 15.13
C TRP A 104 -16.37 -13.05 15.04
N ARG A 105 -15.83 -13.87 15.96
CA ARG A 105 -14.40 -14.26 15.96
C ARG A 105 -14.01 -15.04 14.72
N LYS A 106 -14.87 -15.96 14.27
CA LYS A 106 -14.61 -16.76 13.07
C LYS A 106 -14.86 -15.96 11.80
N VAL A 107 -15.86 -15.07 11.81
CA VAL A 107 -16.10 -14.13 10.70
C VAL A 107 -14.87 -13.26 10.43
N LEU A 108 -14.20 -12.78 11.47
CA LEU A 108 -13.02 -11.93 11.34
C LEU A 108 -11.69 -12.72 11.24
N GLU A 109 -11.74 -14.06 11.30
CA GLU A 109 -10.57 -14.94 11.34
C GLU A 109 -9.56 -14.54 12.43
N VAL A 110 -10.08 -14.30 13.64
CA VAL A 110 -9.32 -13.82 14.80
C VAL A 110 -9.21 -14.92 15.86
N ASN A 111 -8.04 -15.04 16.48
CA ASN A 111 -7.75 -16.06 17.50
C ASN A 111 -8.36 -15.72 18.88
N GLY A 112 -8.40 -16.68 19.80
CA GLY A 112 -9.23 -16.62 21.03
C GLY A 112 -8.95 -15.47 22.00
N ILE A 113 -7.71 -14.96 22.08
CA ILE A 113 -7.35 -13.74 22.82
C ILE A 113 -6.77 -12.82 21.77
N SER A 114 -7.46 -11.73 21.45
CA SER A 114 -7.01 -10.84 20.39
C SER A 114 -7.21 -9.40 20.78
N ASP A 115 -6.14 -8.63 20.61
CA ASP A 115 -6.15 -7.21 20.83
C ASP A 115 -7.04 -6.53 19.79
N GLU A 116 -7.61 -5.39 20.18
CA GLU A 116 -8.38 -4.53 19.27
C GLU A 116 -7.61 -4.22 17.98
N ARG A 117 -6.29 -3.99 18.10
CA ARG A 117 -5.41 -3.75 16.94
C ARG A 117 -5.35 -4.94 15.98
N GLN A 118 -5.44 -6.17 16.48
CA GLN A 118 -5.45 -7.37 15.63
C GLN A 118 -6.78 -7.49 14.89
N VAL A 119 -7.89 -7.27 15.59
CA VAL A 119 -9.24 -7.26 14.99
C VAL A 119 -9.33 -6.21 13.88
N GLN A 120 -8.85 -4.99 14.14
CA GLN A 120 -8.82 -3.93 13.13
C GLN A 120 -7.92 -4.29 11.92
N ARG A 121 -6.80 -5.00 12.14
CA ARG A 121 -5.95 -5.47 11.03
C ARG A 121 -6.67 -6.51 10.18
N GLN A 122 -7.35 -7.47 10.80
CA GLN A 122 -8.04 -8.53 10.07
C GLN A 122 -9.27 -8.01 9.35
N PHE A 123 -10.08 -7.17 10.00
CA PHE A 123 -11.18 -6.46 9.36
C PHE A 123 -10.72 -5.77 8.06
N ARG A 124 -9.63 -4.97 8.11
CA ARG A 124 -9.14 -4.25 6.93
C ARG A 124 -8.70 -5.17 5.80
N LYS A 125 -8.09 -6.31 6.14
CA LYS A 125 -7.70 -7.31 5.14
C LYS A 125 -8.94 -7.93 4.49
N LEU A 126 -9.90 -8.38 5.30
CA LEU A 126 -11.12 -9.01 4.80
C LEU A 126 -11.96 -8.01 4.00
N ALA A 127 -12.21 -6.81 4.54
CA ALA A 127 -12.91 -5.73 3.85
C ALA A 127 -12.32 -5.44 2.47
N LYS A 128 -10.99 -5.42 2.31
CA LYS A 128 -10.34 -5.23 1.01
C LYS A 128 -10.54 -6.41 0.05
N LEU A 129 -10.63 -7.64 0.57
CA LEU A 129 -10.79 -8.86 -0.22
C LEU A 129 -12.23 -9.04 -0.72
N VAL A 130 -13.22 -8.73 0.12
CA VAL A 130 -14.66 -8.88 -0.19
C VAL A 130 -15.38 -7.55 -0.48
N HIS A 131 -14.63 -6.49 -0.77
CA HIS A 131 -15.22 -5.22 -1.17
C HIS A 131 -16.05 -5.37 -2.46
N PRO A 132 -17.31 -4.91 -2.52
CA PRO A 132 -18.17 -5.09 -3.69
C PRO A 132 -17.60 -4.46 -4.97
N ASP A 133 -16.94 -3.30 -4.86
CA ASP A 133 -16.26 -2.62 -6.00
C ASP A 133 -15.15 -3.47 -6.64
N LYS A 134 -14.44 -4.28 -5.84
CA LYS A 134 -13.24 -5.03 -6.29
C LYS A 134 -13.49 -6.52 -6.47
N CYS A 135 -14.62 -7.01 -6.00
CA CYS A 135 -14.97 -8.42 -5.98
C CYS A 135 -16.33 -8.60 -6.64
N ASN A 136 -16.34 -8.97 -7.92
CA ASN A 136 -17.56 -9.26 -8.68
C ASN A 136 -18.06 -10.69 -8.45
N VAL A 137 -18.15 -11.11 -7.19
CA VAL A 137 -18.61 -12.44 -6.78
C VAL A 137 -19.95 -12.29 -6.06
N GLU A 138 -20.89 -13.17 -6.35
CA GLU A 138 -22.20 -13.19 -5.70
C GLU A 138 -22.06 -13.29 -4.17
N GLY A 139 -22.79 -12.44 -3.46
CA GLY A 139 -22.75 -12.40 -1.98
C GLY A 139 -21.57 -11.62 -1.38
N ALA A 140 -20.71 -10.98 -2.18
CA ALA A 140 -19.64 -10.12 -1.67
C ALA A 140 -20.19 -8.99 -0.78
N GLU A 141 -21.27 -8.32 -1.19
CA GLU A 141 -21.93 -7.27 -0.41
C GLU A 141 -22.47 -7.79 0.94
N ALA A 142 -23.10 -8.98 0.93
CA ALA A 142 -23.63 -9.60 2.15
C ALA A 142 -22.50 -9.99 3.12
N ALA A 143 -21.41 -10.56 2.60
CA ALA A 143 -20.23 -10.89 3.40
C ALA A 143 -19.55 -9.64 3.97
N PHE A 144 -19.46 -8.57 3.18
CA PHE A 144 -18.94 -7.29 3.65
C PHE A 144 -19.77 -6.73 4.82
N LYS A 145 -21.10 -6.72 4.69
CA LYS A 145 -22.00 -6.32 5.79
C LYS A 145 -21.81 -7.20 7.03
N ALA A 146 -21.67 -8.51 6.86
CA ALA A 146 -21.42 -9.43 7.98
C ALA A 146 -20.10 -9.13 8.71
N ILE A 147 -19.04 -8.78 7.98
CA ILE A 147 -17.76 -8.35 8.56
C ILE A 147 -17.92 -7.04 9.36
N CYS A 148 -18.67 -6.07 8.83
CA CYS A 148 -18.97 -4.81 9.54
C CYS A 148 -19.73 -5.06 10.86
N LEU A 149 -20.76 -5.90 10.81
CA LEU A 149 -21.53 -6.27 12.01
C LEU A 149 -20.66 -7.00 13.04
N ALA A 150 -19.82 -7.94 12.61
CA ALA A 150 -18.91 -8.66 13.51
C ALA A 150 -17.90 -7.72 14.17
N ALA A 151 -17.39 -6.72 13.44
CA ALA A 151 -16.48 -5.72 14.01
C ALA A 151 -17.18 -4.80 15.02
N ALA A 152 -18.42 -4.40 14.74
CA ALA A 152 -19.24 -3.62 15.67
C ALA A 152 -19.52 -4.41 16.96
N GLU A 153 -19.90 -5.68 16.84
CA GLU A 153 -20.15 -6.57 17.99
C GLU A 153 -18.91 -6.75 18.86
N HIS A 154 -17.73 -6.90 18.26
CA HIS A 154 -16.46 -6.92 18.99
C HIS A 154 -16.23 -5.62 19.78
N SER A 155 -16.45 -4.47 19.14
CA SER A 155 -16.32 -3.17 19.81
C SER A 155 -17.33 -3.02 20.96
N SER A 156 -18.57 -3.45 20.78
CA SER A 156 -19.58 -3.48 21.85
C SER A 156 -19.21 -4.43 22.99
N ALA A 157 -18.61 -5.59 22.69
CA ALA A 157 -18.16 -6.55 23.70
C ALA A 157 -17.01 -6.00 24.56
N LEU A 158 -16.13 -5.17 23.98
CA LEU A 158 -15.08 -4.45 24.72
C LEU A 158 -15.66 -3.28 25.53
N LYS A 159 -16.59 -2.50 24.95
CA LYS A 159 -17.23 -1.36 25.61
C LYS A 159 -18.17 -1.78 26.75
N GLY A 160 -18.82 -2.93 26.67
CA GLY A 160 -19.68 -3.47 27.74
C GLY A 160 -18.94 -3.69 29.07
N ALA A 161 -17.61 -3.75 29.06
CA ALA A 161 -16.78 -3.80 30.26
C ALA A 161 -16.36 -2.40 30.78
N ASN A 162 -16.44 -1.35 29.95
CA ASN A 162 -16.00 0.01 30.26
C ASN A 162 -17.09 1.02 29.84
N VAL A 163 -18.06 1.24 30.72
CA VAL A 163 -19.12 2.24 30.52
C VAL A 163 -18.54 3.64 30.67
N ALA A 164 -18.34 4.33 29.53
CA ALA A 164 -18.27 5.78 29.47
C ALA A 164 -18.82 6.24 28.12
N GLU A 165 -19.86 7.07 28.17
CA GLU A 165 -20.44 7.79 27.03
C GLU A 165 -19.38 8.67 26.37
N GLU A 166 -18.86 8.25 25.22
CA GLU A 166 -18.24 9.17 24.28
C GLU A 166 -18.50 8.66 22.87
N GLY A 167 -18.95 9.57 22.00
CA GLY A 167 -19.71 9.33 20.78
C GLY A 167 -19.26 8.11 19.97
N ASP A 168 -20.23 7.35 19.48
CA ASP A 168 -20.07 6.17 18.63
C ASP A 168 -19.60 6.58 17.23
N VAL A 169 -18.41 7.19 17.14
CA VAL A 169 -17.69 7.32 15.87
C VAL A 169 -17.10 5.96 15.60
N TYR A 170 -17.69 5.27 14.63
CA TYR A 170 -17.20 3.97 14.23
C TYR A 170 -15.78 4.13 13.67
N TRP A 171 -14.81 3.43 14.29
CA TRP A 171 -13.37 3.55 13.99
C TRP A 171 -13.01 3.35 12.50
N TRP A 172 -13.89 2.73 11.70
CA TRP A 172 -13.69 2.58 10.26
C TRP A 172 -13.90 3.87 9.47
N GLU A 173 -14.73 4.81 9.94
CA GLU A 173 -14.90 6.13 9.31
C GLU A 173 -13.60 6.94 9.46
N ALA A 174 -13.04 6.98 10.68
CA ALA A 174 -11.74 7.59 10.94
C ALA A 174 -10.58 6.94 10.16
N TRP A 175 -10.74 5.67 9.76
CA TRP A 175 -9.73 4.97 8.96
C TRP A 175 -9.74 5.37 7.49
N GLU A 176 -10.91 5.63 6.89
CA GLU A 176 -10.96 6.18 5.53
C GLU A 176 -10.30 7.55 5.48
N ASP A 177 -10.56 8.38 6.49
CA ASP A 177 -9.93 9.68 6.64
C ASP A 177 -8.41 9.58 6.82
N ASP A 178 -7.89 8.70 7.69
CA ASP A 178 -6.44 8.52 7.87
C ASP A 178 -5.75 7.93 6.62
N ALA A 179 -6.44 7.06 5.87
CA ALA A 179 -5.92 6.51 4.62
C ALA A 179 -5.86 7.57 3.51
N VAL A 180 -6.90 8.39 3.39
CA VAL A 180 -6.95 9.55 2.48
C VAL A 180 -5.87 10.56 2.90
N GLU A 181 -5.75 10.87 4.19
CA GLU A 181 -4.76 11.80 4.71
C GLU A 181 -3.33 11.27 4.50
N LYS A 182 -3.07 9.97 4.64
CA LYS A 182 -1.76 9.38 4.32
C LYS A 182 -1.47 9.40 2.83
N ARG A 183 -2.47 9.23 1.96
CA ARG A 183 -2.29 9.43 0.52
C ARG A 183 -2.04 10.89 0.21
N ARG A 184 -2.77 11.82 0.85
CA ARG A 184 -2.59 13.26 0.75
C ARG A 184 -1.18 13.66 1.20
N LYS A 185 -0.71 13.21 2.37
CA LYS A 185 0.66 13.42 2.87
C LYS A 185 1.75 12.77 2.02
N ARG A 186 1.44 11.73 1.26
CA ARG A 186 2.37 11.16 0.25
C ARG A 186 2.34 11.93 -1.07
N ALA A 187 1.22 12.58 -1.39
CA ALA A 187 1.00 13.38 -2.59
C ALA A 187 1.44 14.84 -2.39
N GLU A 188 1.37 15.35 -1.16
CA GLU A 188 2.08 16.52 -0.68
C GLU A 188 3.55 16.16 -0.80
N SER A 189 4.12 16.60 -1.92
CA SER A 189 5.47 16.31 -2.35
C SER A 189 6.46 16.45 -1.19
N PRO A 190 7.47 15.57 -1.09
CA PRO A 190 8.57 15.80 -0.18
C PRO A 190 9.07 17.22 -0.44
N ASN A 191 9.09 18.03 0.63
CA ASN A 191 9.55 19.42 0.61
C ASN A 191 10.81 19.48 -0.25
N LEU A 192 10.69 20.01 -1.47
CA LEU A 192 11.81 20.09 -2.38
C LEU A 192 12.74 21.13 -1.78
N ASP A 193 13.95 20.71 -1.41
CA ASP A 193 14.96 21.65 -0.95
C ASP A 193 15.12 22.76 -1.99
N ALA A 194 15.43 23.99 -1.55
CA ALA A 194 15.55 25.14 -2.45
C ALA A 194 16.47 24.88 -3.65
N GLU A 195 17.51 24.06 -3.45
CA GLU A 195 18.41 23.60 -4.52
C GLU A 195 17.71 22.77 -5.61
N ASP A 196 16.74 21.93 -5.25
CA ASP A 196 16.01 21.12 -6.23
C ASP A 196 15.02 21.97 -7.03
N VAL A 197 14.46 23.02 -6.41
CA VAL A 197 13.62 24.00 -7.12
C VAL A 197 14.47 24.78 -8.14
N VAL A 198 15.64 25.29 -7.74
CA VAL A 198 16.56 25.99 -8.64
C VAL A 198 17.04 25.08 -9.77
N TRP A 199 17.40 23.84 -9.45
CA TRP A 199 17.82 22.86 -10.46
C TRP A 199 16.69 22.51 -11.44
N GLN A 200 15.44 22.34 -10.96
CA GLN A 200 14.27 22.13 -11.82
C GLN A 200 14.01 23.33 -12.75
N ALA A 201 14.15 24.56 -12.24
CA ALA A 201 14.03 25.75 -13.07
C ALA A 201 15.10 25.77 -14.18
N GLY A 202 16.34 25.38 -13.85
CA GLY A 202 17.43 25.25 -14.82
C GLY A 202 17.14 24.24 -15.93
N LEU A 203 16.52 23.10 -15.61
CA LEU A 203 16.13 22.10 -16.61
C LEU A 203 15.18 22.66 -17.69
N HIS A 204 14.24 23.52 -17.31
CA HIS A 204 13.31 24.13 -18.26
C HIS A 204 13.98 25.15 -19.19
N LEU A 205 15.17 25.64 -18.86
CA LEU A 205 15.93 26.56 -19.70
C LEU A 205 16.91 25.85 -20.65
N MET A 206 17.22 24.58 -20.40
CA MET A 206 18.13 23.78 -21.24
C MET A 206 17.50 23.46 -22.60
N SER A 207 18.32 23.38 -23.64
CA SER A 207 17.95 22.81 -24.95
C SER A 207 17.72 21.28 -24.87
N VAL A 208 17.15 20.69 -25.92
CA VAL A 208 16.91 19.23 -25.97
C VAL A 208 18.23 18.45 -25.94
N GLU A 209 19.27 18.95 -26.59
CA GLU A 209 20.61 18.37 -26.62
C GLU A 209 21.28 18.42 -25.25
N GLU A 210 21.16 19.54 -24.54
CA GLU A 210 21.67 19.70 -23.18
C GLU A 210 20.93 18.78 -22.20
N LEU A 211 19.60 18.68 -22.31
CA LEU A 211 18.82 17.73 -21.52
C LEU A 211 19.24 16.28 -21.74
N LYS A 212 19.56 15.89 -22.99
CA LYS A 212 20.10 14.54 -23.28
C LYS A 212 21.43 14.32 -22.56
N ARG A 213 22.35 15.29 -22.59
CA ARG A 213 23.65 15.21 -21.91
C ARG A 213 23.47 15.10 -20.39
N GLU A 214 22.61 15.94 -19.80
CA GLU A 214 22.30 15.92 -18.37
C GLU A 214 21.71 14.57 -17.95
N VAL A 215 20.77 14.02 -18.73
CA VAL A 215 20.20 12.69 -18.48
C VAL A 215 21.29 11.61 -18.52
N THR A 216 22.21 11.65 -19.48
CA THR A 216 23.33 10.71 -19.56
C THR A 216 24.29 10.87 -18.37
N GLN A 217 24.60 12.11 -17.96
CA GLN A 217 25.44 12.39 -16.80
C GLN A 217 24.81 11.90 -15.49
N LEU A 218 23.52 12.15 -15.28
CA LEU A 218 22.78 11.65 -14.13
C LEU A 218 22.68 10.13 -14.12
N GLN A 219 22.51 9.49 -15.29
CA GLN A 219 22.57 8.03 -15.37
C GLN A 219 23.94 7.51 -14.92
N ALA A 220 25.01 8.09 -15.46
CA ALA A 220 26.37 7.73 -15.06
C ALA A 220 26.59 7.92 -13.56
N SER A 221 26.11 9.02 -12.97
CA SER A 221 26.28 9.31 -11.54
C SER A 221 25.42 8.45 -10.61
N VAL A 222 24.28 7.94 -11.08
CA VAL A 222 23.45 6.97 -10.33
C VAL A 222 24.08 5.58 -10.34
N PHE A 223 24.75 5.19 -11.43
CA PHE A 223 25.34 3.85 -11.58
C PHE A 223 26.83 3.77 -11.21
N SER A 224 27.55 4.89 -11.11
CA SER A 224 28.95 4.89 -10.72
C SER A 224 29.11 4.56 -9.23
N LYS A 225 29.98 3.59 -8.94
CA LYS A 225 30.37 3.24 -7.55
C LYS A 225 31.45 4.18 -7.01
N SER A 226 32.14 4.91 -7.89
CA SER A 226 33.21 5.84 -7.55
C SER A 226 32.64 7.24 -7.40
N THR A 227 32.45 7.68 -6.16
CA THR A 227 32.09 9.06 -5.88
C THR A 227 33.31 9.96 -6.10
N THR A 228 33.32 10.70 -7.21
CA THR A 228 34.17 11.89 -7.37
C THR A 228 33.87 12.86 -6.22
N THR A 229 34.84 13.65 -5.74
CA THR A 229 34.69 14.46 -4.51
C THR A 229 33.48 15.41 -4.52
N SER A 230 33.09 15.93 -5.68
CA SER A 230 31.86 16.74 -5.86
C SER A 230 30.57 15.90 -5.91
N ASP A 231 30.66 14.62 -6.26
CA ASP A 231 29.54 13.67 -6.36
C ASP A 231 29.16 13.03 -5.02
N ILE A 232 29.99 13.21 -3.99
CA ILE A 232 29.79 12.69 -2.63
C ILE A 232 28.61 13.39 -1.93
N GLN A 233 28.24 14.61 -2.33
CA GLN A 233 27.26 15.41 -1.58
C GLN A 233 25.80 15.03 -1.79
N MET A 234 25.44 14.35 -2.89
CA MET A 234 24.04 14.02 -3.16
C MET A 234 23.69 12.56 -2.83
N PRO A 235 22.69 12.29 -1.98
CA PRO A 235 22.24 10.94 -1.70
C PRO A 235 21.59 10.30 -2.93
N VAL A 236 21.72 8.97 -3.07
CA VAL A 236 21.30 8.20 -4.25
C VAL A 236 19.82 8.44 -4.62
N HIS A 237 18.92 8.50 -3.62
CA HIS A 237 17.50 8.73 -3.88
C HIS A 237 17.23 10.09 -4.57
N ARG A 238 18.01 11.13 -4.23
CA ARG A 238 17.92 12.47 -4.81
C ARG A 238 18.45 12.47 -6.24
N LYS A 239 19.57 11.78 -6.50
CA LYS A 239 20.08 11.55 -7.87
C LYS A 239 19.04 10.84 -8.75
N GLN A 240 18.41 9.79 -8.23
CA GLN A 240 17.33 9.07 -8.92
C GLN A 240 16.11 9.95 -9.18
N GLN A 241 15.73 10.82 -8.24
CA GLN A 241 14.63 11.75 -8.41
C GLN A 241 14.91 12.77 -9.51
N ARG A 242 16.09 13.40 -9.49
CA ARG A 242 16.53 14.31 -10.56
C ARG A 242 16.53 13.62 -11.91
N LEU A 243 17.06 12.40 -11.99
CA LEU A 243 17.05 11.61 -13.22
C LEU A 243 15.62 11.35 -13.74
N ARG A 244 14.66 11.03 -12.87
CA ARG A 244 13.26 10.84 -13.27
C ARG A 244 12.66 12.13 -13.84
N GLN A 245 12.90 13.27 -13.19
CA GLN A 245 12.41 14.56 -13.65
C GLN A 245 13.01 14.96 -15.01
N ALA A 246 14.33 14.86 -15.15
CA ALA A 246 15.01 15.18 -16.42
C ALA A 246 14.52 14.27 -17.57
N ARG A 247 14.34 12.97 -17.32
CA ARG A 247 13.78 12.04 -18.32
C ARG A 247 12.34 12.39 -18.72
N SER A 248 11.49 12.72 -17.75
CA SER A 248 10.11 13.12 -18.02
C SER A 248 10.06 14.39 -18.87
N LEU A 249 10.87 15.39 -18.55
CA LEU A 249 10.93 16.64 -19.31
C LEU A 249 11.48 16.42 -20.72
N LEU A 250 12.54 15.61 -20.86
CA LEU A 250 13.09 15.25 -22.17
C LEU A 250 12.04 14.53 -23.03
N SER A 251 11.28 13.59 -22.46
CA SER A 251 10.20 12.89 -23.17
C SER A 251 9.15 13.88 -23.67
N ASN A 252 8.67 14.77 -22.81
CA ASN A 252 7.67 15.78 -23.17
C ASN A 252 8.16 16.68 -24.31
N ARG A 253 9.42 17.14 -24.26
CA ARG A 253 9.98 17.98 -25.33
C ARG A 253 10.16 17.27 -26.66
N LEU A 254 10.54 15.99 -26.63
CA LEU A 254 10.62 15.19 -27.86
C LEU A 254 9.23 14.99 -28.47
N GLU A 255 8.20 14.80 -27.64
CA GLU A 255 6.81 14.73 -28.09
C GLU A 255 6.31 16.07 -28.66
N GLU A 256 6.65 17.19 -28.02
CA GLU A 256 6.33 18.54 -28.52
C GLU A 256 7.01 18.80 -29.87
N SER A 257 8.31 18.50 -29.98
CA SER A 257 9.05 18.63 -31.24
C SER A 257 8.47 17.74 -32.34
N ALA A 258 8.06 16.52 -32.00
CA ALA A 258 7.41 15.61 -32.95
C ALA A 258 6.04 16.12 -33.39
N LYS A 259 5.26 16.75 -32.49
CA LYS A 259 3.98 17.38 -32.82
C LYS A 259 4.18 18.58 -33.76
N GLU A 260 5.16 19.43 -33.50
CA GLU A 260 5.49 20.57 -34.38
C GLU A 260 5.85 20.09 -35.80
N MET A 261 6.67 19.04 -35.92
CA MET A 261 7.01 18.46 -37.22
C MET A 261 5.81 17.83 -37.96
N CYS A 262 4.80 17.34 -37.25
CA CYS A 262 3.60 16.74 -37.84
C CYS A 262 2.51 17.77 -38.18
N CYS A 263 2.46 18.90 -37.49
CA CYS A 263 1.44 19.94 -37.69
C CYS A 263 1.80 20.94 -38.80
N ASP A 264 3.08 21.07 -39.16
CA ASP A 264 3.54 21.80 -40.36
C ASP A 264 3.45 20.96 -41.65
N GLY A 265 2.44 20.08 -41.72
CA GLY A 265 2.10 19.37 -42.95
C GLY A 265 2.01 20.36 -44.11
N PRO A 266 2.50 20.01 -45.31
CA PRO A 266 2.66 20.94 -46.42
C PRO A 266 1.35 21.66 -46.62
N ARG A 267 1.36 22.96 -46.34
CA ARG A 267 0.26 23.88 -46.60
C ARG A 267 -0.01 23.76 -48.08
N MET A 268 -0.96 22.89 -48.44
CA MET A 268 -1.31 22.60 -49.82
C MET A 268 -1.70 23.94 -50.42
N ALA A 269 -0.76 24.54 -51.14
CA ALA A 269 -0.97 25.74 -51.89
C ALA A 269 -1.95 25.33 -53.00
N GLY A 270 -3.24 25.36 -52.66
CA GLY A 270 -4.33 25.23 -53.58
C GLY A 270 -4.29 26.42 -54.51
N GLY A 271 -3.45 26.32 -55.55
CA GLY A 271 -3.60 27.11 -56.76
C GLY A 271 -4.91 26.70 -57.42
N PHE A 272 -6.00 27.36 -57.04
CA PHE A 272 -7.18 27.46 -57.87
C PHE A 272 -6.91 28.56 -58.90
N LEU A 273 -6.54 28.16 -60.11
CA LEU A 273 -6.71 28.94 -61.34
C LEU A 273 -7.29 28.02 -62.41
#